data_AF-A0A8J4P0Y8-F1
#
_entry.id   AF-A0A8J4P0Y8-F1
#
_cell.length_a   1.000
_cell.length_b   1.000
_cell.length_c   1.000
_cell.angle_alpha   90.00
_cell.angle_beta   90.00
_cell.angle_gamma   90.00
#
_symmetry.space_group_name_H-M   'P 1'
#
loop_
_entity.id
_entity.type
_entity.pdbx_description
1 polymer ?
#
loop_
_entity_poly.entity_id
_entity_poly.type
_entity_poly.pdbx_seq_one_letter_code
_entity_poly.pdbx_strand_id
1 'polypeptide(L)'
;LPSPPSPDPAGPGTRPAPTPRGAPRPQPDGSLHADGSISLIRGGPVTVLVDTGGPWDRERLLELLAGQGLSPEAVTHVVCTHGHSDHVGNVNLFPG
;
A
#
# COMPACT_ATOMS: atom_id res chain seq x y z
N LEU A 1 -18.47 -9.04 29.20
CA LEU A 1 -19.25 -8.74 27.99
C LEU A 1 -18.44 -7.73 27.17
N PRO A 2 -18.20 -7.94 25.86
CA PRO A 2 -17.55 -6.91 25.05
C PRO A 2 -18.43 -5.67 24.99
N SER A 3 -17.81 -4.49 25.01
CA SER A 3 -18.51 -3.21 24.86
C SER A 3 -19.23 -3.14 23.50
N PRO A 4 -20.41 -2.50 23.42
CA PRO A 4 -21.05 -2.28 22.13
C PRO A 4 -20.13 -1.40 21.25
N PRO A 5 -20.17 -1.59 19.91
CA PRO A 5 -19.42 -0.73 19.00
C PRO A 5 -19.87 0.74 19.20
N SER A 6 -18.89 1.65 19.21
CA SER A 6 -19.17 3.08 19.24
C SER A 6 -20.03 3.47 18.04
N PRO A 7 -21.02 4.36 18.20
CA PRO A 7 -21.85 4.80 17.09
C PRO A 7 -21.00 5.42 15.98
N ASP A 8 -21.41 5.21 14.74
CA ASP A 8 -20.80 5.82 13.57
C ASP A 8 -20.80 7.35 13.74
N PRO A 9 -19.65 8.05 13.71
CA PRO A 9 -19.59 9.50 13.83
C PRO A 9 -20.28 10.23 12.66
N ALA A 10 -20.58 9.50 11.58
CA ALA A 10 -21.35 9.98 10.45
C ALA A 10 -22.84 9.68 10.66
N GLY A 11 -23.64 10.72 10.92
CA GLY A 11 -25.10 10.59 10.90
C GLY A 11 -25.61 10.10 9.54
N PRO A 12 -26.82 9.51 9.45
CA PRO A 12 -27.37 9.01 8.20
C PRO A 12 -27.48 10.16 7.19
N GLY A 13 -26.64 10.14 6.15
CA GLY A 13 -26.62 11.13 5.06
C GLY A 13 -25.33 11.93 4.91
N THR A 14 -24.36 11.84 5.82
CA THR A 14 -23.05 12.47 5.60
C THR A 14 -22.17 11.54 4.76
N ARG A 15 -21.75 11.98 3.56
CA ARG A 15 -20.66 11.29 2.84
C ARG A 15 -19.43 11.28 3.77
N PRO A 16 -18.83 10.12 4.05
CA PRO A 16 -17.59 10.09 4.80
C PRO A 16 -16.55 10.95 4.07
N ALA A 17 -15.80 11.74 4.84
CA ALA A 17 -14.68 12.49 4.30
C ALA A 17 -13.74 11.52 3.56
N PRO A 18 -13.16 11.90 2.41
CA PRO A 18 -12.25 11.03 1.68
C PRO A 18 -11.11 10.61 2.62
N THR A 19 -10.90 9.31 2.75
CA THR A 19 -9.83 8.76 3.58
C THR A 19 -8.48 9.22 2.99
N PRO A 20 -7.57 9.80 3.78
CA PRO A 20 -6.23 10.13 3.32
C PRO A 20 -5.56 8.89 2.72
N ARG A 21 -4.84 9.06 1.59
CA ARG A 21 -4.06 7.96 1.00
C ARG A 21 -3.06 7.42 2.03
N GLY A 22 -3.08 6.11 2.25
CA GLY A 22 -2.20 5.42 3.22
C GLY A 22 -2.77 5.34 4.64
N ALA A 23 -3.93 5.92 4.93
CA ALA A 23 -4.60 5.73 6.21
C ALA A 23 -5.42 4.42 6.22
N PRO A 24 -5.58 3.76 7.38
CA PRO A 24 -6.43 2.58 7.51
C PRO A 24 -7.86 2.87 7.05
N ARG A 25 -8.45 1.95 6.28
CA ARG A 25 -9.83 2.06 5.80
C ARG A 25 -10.78 1.34 6.77
N PRO A 26 -11.82 2.00 7.29
CA PRO A 26 -12.81 1.33 8.14
C PRO A 26 -13.61 0.28 7.37
N GLN A 27 -13.97 -0.80 8.06
CA GLN A 27 -14.80 -1.90 7.55
C GLN A 27 -16.16 -1.95 8.28
N PRO A 28 -17.22 -2.50 7.66
CA PRO A 28 -18.57 -2.55 8.25
C PRO A 28 -18.67 -3.30 9.59
N ASP A 29 -17.73 -4.20 9.87
CA ASP A 29 -17.67 -4.98 11.12
C ASP A 29 -16.93 -4.24 12.26
N GLY A 30 -16.52 -3.00 12.02
CA GLY A 30 -15.76 -2.18 12.98
C GLY A 30 -14.25 -2.43 12.95
N SER A 31 -13.74 -3.34 12.10
CA SER A 31 -12.31 -3.51 11.89
C SER A 31 -11.72 -2.43 10.97
N LEU A 32 -10.39 -2.34 10.95
CA LEU A 32 -9.64 -1.44 10.07
C LEU A 32 -8.82 -2.27 9.09
N HIS A 33 -8.93 -1.93 7.81
CA HIS A 33 -8.05 -2.42 6.76
C HIS A 33 -6.84 -1.50 6.65
N ALA A 34 -5.71 -1.92 7.22
CA ALA A 34 -4.44 -1.21 7.14
C ALA A 34 -3.50 -1.98 6.20
N ASP A 35 -2.95 -1.28 5.22
CA ASP A 35 -1.88 -1.76 4.35
C ASP A 35 -0.75 -0.74 4.32
N GLY A 36 0.45 -1.21 4.01
CA GLY A 36 1.58 -0.37 3.65
C GLY A 36 1.34 0.44 2.37
N SER A 37 2.20 1.42 2.14
CA SER A 37 2.21 2.20 0.90
C SER A 37 3.50 1.94 0.14
N ILE A 38 3.42 1.90 -1.19
CA ILE A 38 4.59 1.77 -2.07
C ILE A 38 4.90 3.15 -2.65
N SER A 39 6.16 3.58 -2.55
CA SER A 39 6.60 4.87 -3.10
C SER A 39 7.67 4.69 -4.16
N LEU A 40 7.52 5.41 -5.27
CA LEU A 40 8.50 5.44 -6.36
C LEU A 40 9.27 6.76 -6.34
N ILE A 41 10.59 6.69 -6.27
CA ILE A 41 11.50 7.83 -6.31
C ILE A 41 12.39 7.70 -7.55
N ARG A 42 12.50 8.76 -8.36
CA ARG A 42 13.29 8.76 -9.61
C ARG A 42 14.17 9.99 -9.72
N GLY A 43 15.41 9.80 -10.19
CA GLY A 43 16.34 10.88 -10.49
C GLY A 43 17.58 10.38 -11.23
N GLY A 44 17.84 10.91 -12.43
CA GLY A 44 18.96 10.48 -13.26
C GLY A 44 18.91 8.97 -13.55
N PRO A 45 20.01 8.22 -13.34
CA PRO A 45 20.04 6.78 -13.54
C PRO A 45 19.40 5.98 -12.39
N VAL A 46 18.91 6.65 -11.33
CA VAL A 46 18.43 5.99 -10.11
C VAL A 46 16.90 5.94 -10.12
N THR A 47 16.38 4.72 -9.95
CA THR A 47 14.96 4.43 -9.70
C THR A 47 14.85 3.58 -8.44
N VAL A 48 14.23 4.13 -7.39
CA VAL A 48 14.08 3.47 -6.08
C VAL A 48 12.61 3.18 -5.83
N LEU A 49 12.33 1.95 -5.43
CA LEU A 49 11.04 1.58 -4.85
C LEU A 49 11.19 1.47 -3.33
N VAL A 50 10.38 2.21 -2.58
CA VAL A 50 10.28 2.08 -1.12
C VAL A 50 9.07 1.20 -0.82
N ASP A 51 9.34 0.07 -0.17
CA ASP A 51 8.44 -1.07 0.03
C ASP A 51 7.90 -1.69 -1.27
N THR A 52 7.26 -2.85 -1.15
CA THR A 52 6.77 -3.68 -2.26
C THR A 52 5.35 -4.19 -2.06
N GLY A 53 4.66 -3.70 -1.02
CA GLY A 53 3.30 -4.11 -0.67
C GLY A 53 3.20 -5.54 -0.16
N GLY A 54 1.97 -6.02 -0.02
CA GLY A 54 1.68 -7.40 0.37
C GLY A 54 1.81 -8.39 -0.81
N PRO A 55 1.96 -9.70 -0.56
CA PRO A 55 1.99 -10.71 -1.63
C PRO A 55 0.74 -10.68 -2.53
N TRP A 56 -0.39 -10.18 -2.00
CA TRP A 56 -1.65 -9.99 -2.72
C TRP A 56 -1.62 -8.82 -3.71
N ASP A 57 -0.64 -7.92 -3.63
CA ASP A 57 -0.52 -6.75 -4.51
C ASP A 57 0.34 -7.01 -5.74
N ARG A 58 0.77 -8.26 -6.00
CA ARG A 58 1.73 -8.60 -7.05
C ARG A 58 1.36 -8.01 -8.41
N GLU A 59 0.16 -8.34 -8.92
CA GLU A 59 -0.30 -7.86 -10.23
C GLU A 59 -0.49 -6.34 -10.23
N ARG A 60 -1.05 -5.79 -9.15
CA ARG A 60 -1.26 -4.36 -8.97
C ARG A 60 0.05 -3.58 -9.03
N LEU A 61 1.11 -4.07 -8.38
CA LEU A 61 2.43 -3.47 -8.40
C LEU A 61 3.04 -3.46 -9.80
N LEU A 62 2.95 -4.60 -10.52
CA LEU A 62 3.45 -4.70 -11.89
C LEU A 62 2.69 -3.74 -12.83
N GLU A 63 1.37 -3.64 -12.70
CA GLU A 63 0.56 -2.69 -13.48
C GLU A 63 0.93 -1.23 -13.17
N LEU A 64 1.16 -0.88 -11.90
CA LEU A 64 1.57 0.46 -11.49
C LEU A 64 2.96 0.82 -12.05
N LEU A 65 3.91 -0.12 -12.02
CA LEU A 65 5.24 0.07 -12.61
C LEU A 65 5.15 0.23 -14.14
N ALA A 66 4.39 -0.64 -14.80
CA ALA A 66 4.18 -0.56 -16.25
C ALA A 66 3.50 0.76 -16.66
N GLY A 67 2.52 1.23 -15.88
CA GLY A 67 1.89 2.54 -16.06
C GLY A 67 2.85 3.73 -15.88
N GLN A 68 4.00 3.52 -15.23
CA GLN A 68 5.11 4.47 -15.14
C GLN A 68 6.22 4.24 -16.18
N GLY A 69 6.03 3.29 -17.11
CA GLY A 69 7.01 2.91 -18.13
C GLY A 69 8.18 2.09 -17.60
N LEU A 70 8.00 1.40 -16.46
CA LEU A 70 9.05 0.63 -15.80
C LEU A 70 8.72 -0.86 -15.79
N SER A 71 9.75 -1.68 -15.97
CA SER A 71 9.74 -3.09 -15.58
C SER A 71 10.44 -3.25 -14.22
N PRO A 72 10.25 -4.38 -13.50
CA PRO A 72 10.98 -4.64 -12.25
C PRO A 72 12.50 -4.53 -12.40
N GLU A 73 13.06 -4.93 -13.54
CA GLU A 73 14.49 -4.87 -13.84
C GLU A 73 15.01 -3.43 -13.99
N ALA A 74 14.14 -2.46 -14.26
CA ALA A 74 14.50 -1.05 -14.32
C ALA A 74 14.58 -0.39 -12.92
N VAL A 75 14.12 -1.08 -11.87
CA VAL A 75 14.23 -0.61 -10.49
C VAL A 75 15.64 -0.91 -9.98
N THR A 76 16.44 0.13 -9.82
CA THR A 76 17.84 0.02 -9.39
C THR A 76 18.00 -0.31 -7.90
N HIS A 77 17.04 0.05 -7.08
CA HIS A 77 17.09 -0.16 -5.62
C HIS A 77 15.69 -0.45 -5.08
N VAL A 78 15.61 -1.41 -4.17
CA VAL A 78 14.44 -1.65 -3.33
C VAL A 78 14.83 -1.37 -1.89
N VAL A 79 14.11 -0.46 -1.24
CA VAL A 79 14.31 -0.12 0.17
C VAL A 79 13.10 -0.61 0.95
N CYS A 80 13.30 -1.61 1.80
CA CYS A 80 12.26 -2.09 2.70
C CYS A 80 12.32 -1.27 4.00
N THR A 81 11.21 -0.66 4.41
CA THR A 81 11.14 0.07 5.68
C THR A 81 11.28 -0.86 6.88
N HIS A 82 10.65 -2.04 6.81
CA HIS A 82 10.76 -3.15 7.76
C HIS A 82 10.24 -4.46 7.15
N GLY A 83 10.32 -5.58 7.87
CA GLY A 83 10.10 -6.93 7.34
C GLY A 83 8.69 -7.51 7.45
N HIS A 84 7.64 -6.71 7.67
CA HIS A 84 6.27 -7.23 7.68
C HIS A 84 5.77 -7.52 6.26
N SER A 85 4.87 -8.51 6.16
CA SER A 85 4.43 -9.05 4.88
C SER A 85 3.79 -8.02 3.96
N ASP A 86 3.08 -7.05 4.52
CA ASP A 86 2.44 -5.93 3.82
C ASP A 86 3.42 -4.88 3.28
N HIS A 87 4.72 -5.01 3.58
CA HIS A 87 5.80 -4.15 3.06
C HIS A 87 6.76 -4.91 2.14
N VAL A 88 7.05 -6.18 2.40
CA VAL A 88 8.10 -6.95 1.68
C VAL A 88 7.56 -8.09 0.83
N GLY A 89 6.25 -8.13 0.60
CA GLY A 89 5.55 -9.25 -0.01
C GLY A 89 5.97 -9.57 -1.44
N ASN A 90 6.56 -8.62 -2.16
CA ASN A 90 6.94 -8.78 -3.57
C ASN A 90 8.42 -8.49 -3.86
N VAL A 91 9.30 -8.54 -2.84
CA VAL A 91 10.75 -8.34 -3.04
C VAL A 91 11.32 -9.32 -4.08
N ASN A 92 10.74 -10.51 -4.19
CA ASN A 92 11.12 -11.53 -5.16
C ASN A 92 10.93 -11.13 -6.64
N LEU A 93 10.20 -10.05 -6.93
CA LEU A 93 10.03 -9.54 -8.30
C LEU A 93 11.26 -8.78 -8.81
N PHE A 94 12.18 -8.39 -7.92
CA PHE A 94 13.28 -7.48 -8.23
C PHE A 94 14.62 -8.25 -8.18
N PRO A 95 15.19 -8.62 -9.34
CA PRO A 95 16.35 -9.52 -9.41
C PRO A 95 17.69 -8.86 -9.07
N GLY A 96 17.76 -7.52 -9.02
CA GLY A 96 18.98 -6.75 -8.77
C GLY A 96 19.55 -6.10 -10.02
#